data_AF-A0A182P5J5-F1
#
_entry.id   AF-A0A182P5J5-F1
#
_cell.length_a   1.000
_cell.length_b   1.000
_cell.length_c   1.000
_cell.angle_alpha   90.00
_cell.angle_beta   90.00
_cell.angle_gamma   90.00
#
_symmetry.space_group_name_H-M   'P 1'
#
loop_
_entity.id
_entity.type
_entity.pdbx_description
1 polymer ?
#
loop_
_entity_poly.entity_id
_entity_poly.type
_entity_poly.pdbx_seq_one_letter_code
_entity_poly.pdbx_strand_id
1 'polypeptide(L)'
;MIEQQKQRIEMEITKQLDDLDRNVLRKMQADMHDCAARCCKDTVSSMDTVQQCVERCSVPAQRAQQHVETEINSFNSRLQRCVMDCNDTIKDKVLDLSSRFFKSREIKSKTFFLDGA
;
A
#
# COMPACT_ATOMS: atom_id res chain seq x y z
N MET A 1 14.66 12.66 4.02
CA MET A 1 14.12 11.89 5.18
C MET A 1 12.81 11.20 4.83
N ILE A 2 11.67 11.92 4.74
CA ILE A 2 10.37 11.30 4.39
C ILE A 2 10.36 10.68 2.99
N GLU A 3 10.94 11.37 2.01
CA GLU A 3 10.94 10.91 0.62
C GLU A 3 11.66 9.56 0.44
N GLN A 4 12.78 9.37 1.15
CA GLN A 4 13.49 8.09 1.18
C GLN A 4 12.67 6.98 1.83
N GLN A 5 11.88 7.28 2.87
CA GLN A 5 10.99 6.29 3.48
C GLN A 5 9.85 5.90 2.54
N LYS A 6 9.29 6.87 1.79
CA LYS A 6 8.28 6.60 0.75
C LYS A 6 8.83 5.68 -0.34
N GLN A 7 10.00 5.98 -0.88
CA GLN A 7 10.66 5.14 -1.89
C GLN A 7 10.91 3.71 -1.41
N ARG A 8 11.38 3.53 -0.17
CA ARG A 8 11.57 2.19 0.41
C ARG A 8 10.28 1.39 0.49
N ILE A 9 9.18 2.06 0.83
CA ILE A 9 7.86 1.43 0.94
C ILE A 9 7.35 1.01 -0.44
N GLU A 10 7.46 1.89 -1.44
CA GLU A 10 7.07 1.56 -2.81
C GLU A 10 7.84 0.34 -3.33
N MET A 11 9.16 0.30 -3.14
CA MET A 11 9.99 -0.83 -3.55
C MET A 11 9.57 -2.15 -2.88
N GLU A 12 9.32 -2.14 -1.57
CA GLU A 12 8.93 -3.36 -0.86
C GLU A 12 7.51 -3.80 -1.25
N ILE A 13 6.59 -2.87 -1.47
CA ILE A 13 5.25 -3.17 -1.99
C ILE A 13 5.33 -3.82 -3.37
N THR A 14 6.17 -3.28 -4.28
CA THR A 14 6.38 -3.88 -5.61
C THR A 14 6.93 -5.30 -5.50
N LYS A 15 7.86 -5.55 -4.58
CA LYS A 15 8.38 -6.90 -4.34
C LYS A 15 7.31 -7.87 -3.83
N GLN A 16 6.48 -7.42 -2.88
CA GLN A 16 5.36 -8.22 -2.37
C GLN A 16 4.32 -8.52 -3.46
N LEU A 17 4.05 -7.56 -4.34
CA LEU A 17 3.22 -7.73 -5.54
C LEU A 17 3.79 -8.80 -6.47
N ASP A 18 5.09 -8.77 -6.73
CA ASP A 18 5.76 -9.73 -7.62
C ASP A 18 5.70 -11.16 -7.04
N ASP A 19 5.87 -11.31 -5.73
CA ASP A 19 5.74 -12.59 -5.03
C ASP A 19 4.29 -13.11 -5.09
N LEU A 20 3.30 -12.24 -4.90
CA LEU A 20 1.89 -12.60 -4.99
C LEU A 20 1.50 -13.03 -6.42
N ASP A 21 1.99 -12.31 -7.43
CA ASP A 21 1.80 -12.66 -8.83
C ASP A 21 2.35 -14.06 -9.13
N ARG A 22 3.62 -14.30 -8.77
CA ARG A 22 4.31 -15.58 -9.02
C ARG A 22 3.62 -16.76 -8.35
N ASN A 23 3.18 -16.59 -7.09
CA ASN A 23 2.72 -17.71 -6.27
C ASN A 23 1.22 -18.02 -6.43
N VAL A 24 0.42 -17.00 -6.77
CA VAL A 24 -1.04 -17.09 -6.80
C VAL A 24 -1.61 -16.74 -8.17
N LEU A 25 -1.39 -15.51 -8.67
CA LEU A 25 -2.09 -15.03 -9.87
C LEU A 25 -1.73 -15.82 -11.13
N ARG A 26 -0.45 -16.18 -11.31
CA ARG A 26 -0.02 -16.99 -12.47
C ARG A 26 -0.65 -18.37 -12.50
N LYS A 27 -0.88 -19.00 -11.34
CA LYS A 27 -1.55 -20.30 -11.27
C LYS A 27 -3.02 -20.17 -11.69
N MET A 28 -3.70 -19.14 -11.19
CA MET A 28 -5.08 -18.85 -11.59
C MET A 28 -5.19 -18.53 -13.08
N GLN A 29 -4.21 -17.82 -13.65
CA GLN A 29 -4.14 -17.56 -15.09
C GLN A 29 -3.90 -18.85 -15.89
N ALA A 30 -3.03 -19.74 -15.42
CA ALA A 30 -2.82 -21.03 -16.06
C ALA A 30 -4.12 -21.85 -16.09
N ASP A 31 -4.83 -21.95 -14.96
CA ASP A 31 -6.12 -22.65 -14.86
C ASP A 31 -7.18 -22.03 -15.78
N MET A 32 -7.22 -20.69 -15.86
CA MET A 32 -8.08 -19.95 -16.78
C MET A 32 -7.78 -20.32 -18.24
N HIS A 33 -6.51 -20.34 -18.64
CA HIS A 33 -6.12 -20.68 -20.01
C HIS A 33 -6.40 -22.13 -20.35
N ASP A 34 -6.18 -23.07 -19.42
CA ASP A 34 -6.52 -24.49 -19.61
C ASP A 34 -8.03 -24.70 -19.70
N CYS A 35 -8.82 -23.96 -18.92
CA CYS A 35 -10.28 -23.92 -19.04
C CYS A 35 -10.71 -23.41 -20.42
N ALA A 36 -10.20 -22.26 -20.86
CA ALA A 36 -10.52 -21.69 -22.16
C ALA A 36 -10.12 -22.61 -23.32
N ALA A 37 -8.94 -23.25 -23.23
CA ALA A 37 -8.50 -24.22 -24.23
C ALA A 37 -9.43 -25.43 -24.33
N ARG A 38 -10.03 -25.88 -23.21
CA ARG A 38 -11.07 -26.93 -23.24
C ARG A 38 -12.35 -26.45 -23.90
N CYS A 39 -12.80 -25.22 -23.62
CA CYS A 39 -13.95 -24.62 -24.32
C CYS A 39 -13.73 -24.59 -25.84
N CYS A 40 -12.54 -24.17 -26.29
CA CYS A 40 -12.23 -24.06 -27.73
C CYS A 40 -12.06 -25.41 -28.46
N LYS A 41 -11.90 -26.52 -27.72
CA LYS A 41 -11.86 -27.86 -28.30
C LYS A 41 -13.26 -28.42 -28.59
N ASP A 42 -14.31 -27.80 -28.08
CA ASP A 42 -15.68 -28.17 -28.40
C ASP A 42 -16.03 -27.70 -29.83
N THR A 43 -16.12 -28.65 -30.75
CA THR A 43 -16.48 -28.40 -32.16
C THR A 43 -17.97 -28.61 -32.44
N VAL A 44 -18.75 -28.97 -31.43
CA VAL A 44 -20.18 -29.29 -31.57
C VAL A 44 -21.04 -28.10 -31.17
N SER A 45 -20.65 -27.39 -30.12
CA SER A 45 -21.36 -26.21 -29.62
C SER A 45 -21.31 -25.03 -30.59
N SER A 46 -22.31 -24.16 -30.50
CA SER A 46 -22.32 -22.89 -31.26
C SER A 46 -21.20 -21.95 -30.80
N MET A 47 -20.80 -21.05 -31.69
CA MET A 47 -19.81 -20.00 -31.40
C MET A 47 -20.14 -19.23 -30.12
N ASP A 48 -21.39 -18.79 -29.94
CA ASP A 48 -21.81 -18.02 -28.76
C ASP A 48 -21.65 -18.80 -27.46
N THR A 49 -21.91 -20.11 -27.50
CA THR A 49 -21.78 -20.99 -26.33
C THR A 49 -20.31 -21.13 -25.93
N VAL A 50 -19.42 -21.34 -26.91
CA VAL A 50 -17.97 -21.42 -26.67
C VAL A 50 -17.43 -20.10 -26.13
N GLN A 51 -17.87 -18.97 -26.69
CA GLN A 51 -17.44 -17.65 -26.23
C GLN A 51 -17.85 -17.39 -24.79
N GLN A 52 -19.10 -17.73 -24.43
CA GLN A 52 -19.58 -17.60 -23.05
C GLN A 52 -18.82 -18.54 -22.09
N CYS A 53 -18.40 -19.72 -22.54
CA CYS A 53 -17.56 -20.64 -21.76
C CYS A 53 -16.19 -20.01 -21.45
N VAL A 54 -15.54 -19.44 -22.45
CA VAL A 54 -14.23 -18.76 -22.30
C VAL A 54 -14.34 -17.56 -21.35
N GLU A 55 -15.40 -16.76 -21.45
CA GLU A 55 -15.65 -15.64 -20.54
C GLU A 55 -15.80 -16.12 -19.09
N ARG A 56 -16.54 -17.20 -18.85
CA ARG A 56 -16.69 -17.76 -17.50
C ARG A 56 -15.36 -18.25 -16.92
N CYS A 57 -14.47 -18.77 -17.75
CA CYS A 57 -13.14 -19.21 -17.31
C CYS A 57 -12.28 -18.04 -16.78
N SER A 58 -12.48 -16.81 -17.28
CA SER A 58 -11.67 -15.65 -16.88
C SER A 58 -12.17 -14.93 -15.63
N VAL A 59 -13.46 -15.08 -15.29
CA VAL A 59 -14.08 -14.42 -14.13
C VAL A 59 -13.30 -14.62 -12.82
N PRO A 60 -12.86 -15.84 -12.45
CA PRO A 60 -12.13 -16.04 -11.19
C PRO A 60 -10.79 -15.31 -11.16
N ALA A 61 -10.03 -15.36 -12.26
CA ALA A 61 -8.74 -14.70 -12.37
C ALA A 61 -8.89 -13.17 -12.32
N GLN A 62 -9.88 -12.62 -13.04
CA GLN A 62 -10.18 -11.19 -13.03
C GLN A 62 -10.61 -10.69 -11.65
N ARG A 63 -11.48 -11.43 -10.95
CA ARG A 63 -11.89 -11.09 -9.58
C ARG A 63 -10.71 -11.07 -8.61
N ALA A 64 -9.83 -12.06 -8.70
CA ALA A 64 -8.63 -12.10 -7.86
C ALA A 64 -7.70 -10.91 -8.14
N GLN A 65 -7.44 -10.61 -9.42
CA GLN A 65 -6.63 -9.45 -9.80
C GLN A 65 -7.20 -8.14 -9.27
N GLN A 66 -8.51 -7.89 -9.47
CA GLN A 66 -9.18 -6.69 -8.97
C GLN A 66 -9.14 -6.57 -7.44
N HIS A 67 -9.32 -7.70 -6.74
CA HIS A 67 -9.26 -7.72 -5.29
C HIS A 67 -7.87 -7.38 -4.78
N VAL A 68 -6.84 -8.01 -5.34
CA VAL A 68 -5.44 -7.74 -5.00
C VAL A 68 -5.06 -6.29 -5.24
N GLU A 69 -5.43 -5.74 -6.41
CA GLU A 69 -5.17 -4.34 -6.75
C GLU A 69 -5.84 -3.38 -5.75
N THR A 70 -7.10 -3.64 -5.41
CA THR A 70 -7.86 -2.82 -4.45
C THR A 70 -7.22 -2.85 -3.06
N GLU A 71 -6.90 -4.04 -2.55
CA GLU A 71 -6.32 -4.20 -1.21
C GLU A 71 -4.93 -3.56 -1.12
N ILE A 72 -4.10 -3.71 -2.16
CA ILE A 72 -2.74 -3.16 -2.15
C ILE A 72 -2.75 -1.63 -2.27
N ASN A 73 -3.64 -1.07 -3.10
CA ASN A 73 -3.82 0.37 -3.19
C ASN A 73 -4.32 0.96 -1.86
N SER A 74 -5.26 0.28 -1.20
CA SER A 74 -5.75 0.65 0.13
C SER A 74 -4.64 0.58 1.18
N PHE A 75 -3.88 -0.53 1.19
CA PHE A 75 -2.76 -0.74 2.10
C PHE A 75 -1.67 0.33 1.92
N ASN A 76 -1.24 0.57 0.69
CA ASN A 76 -0.23 1.58 0.36
C ASN A 76 -0.68 2.97 0.82
N SER A 77 -1.93 3.35 0.51
CA SER A 77 -2.49 4.65 0.89
C SER A 77 -2.56 4.85 2.41
N ARG A 78 -2.81 3.79 3.18
CA ARG A 78 -2.81 3.85 4.66
C ARG A 78 -1.38 3.96 5.19
N LEU A 79 -0.46 3.16 4.65
CA LEU A 79 0.93 3.15 5.06
C LEU A 79 1.62 4.49 4.79
N GLN A 80 1.40 5.09 3.60
CA GLN A 80 1.93 6.41 3.27
C GLN A 80 1.42 7.50 4.24
N ARG A 81 0.14 7.45 4.64
CA ARG A 81 -0.42 8.36 5.66
C ARG A 81 0.26 8.17 7.00
N CYS A 82 0.43 6.94 7.48
CA CYS A 82 1.12 6.67 8.74
C CYS A 82 2.55 7.23 8.77
N VAL A 83 3.26 7.18 7.64
CA VAL A 83 4.62 7.71 7.51
C VAL A 83 4.63 9.24 7.61
N MET A 84 3.66 9.91 6.99
CA MET A 84 3.50 11.37 7.11
C MET A 84 3.14 11.76 8.55
N ASP A 85 2.15 11.09 9.15
CA ASP A 85 1.71 11.34 10.53
C ASP A 85 2.87 11.15 11.53
N CYS A 86 3.70 10.12 11.32
CA CYS A 86 4.88 9.86 12.15
C CYS A 86 5.87 11.03 12.06
N ASN A 87 6.15 11.51 10.86
CA ASN A 87 7.07 12.63 10.66
C ASN A 87 6.53 13.94 11.24
N ASP A 88 5.23 14.20 11.10
CA ASP A 88 4.62 15.40 11.65
C ASP A 88 4.60 15.35 13.19
N THR A 89 4.30 14.19 13.77
CA THR A 89 4.42 13.96 15.22
C THR A 89 5.85 14.22 15.73
N ILE A 90 6.88 13.81 14.98
CA ILE A 90 8.28 14.07 15.36
C ILE A 90 8.56 15.57 15.30
N LYS A 91 8.16 16.25 14.23
CA LYS A 91 8.34 17.70 14.09
C LYS A 91 7.65 18.46 15.22
N ASP A 92 6.42 18.11 15.55
CA ASP A 92 5.65 18.75 16.61
C ASP A 92 6.31 18.57 17.97
N LYS A 93 6.83 17.38 18.27
CA LYS A 93 7.58 17.13 19.51
C LYS A 93 8.87 17.95 19.58
N VAL A 94 9.58 18.10 18.46
CA VAL A 94 10.79 18.94 18.39
C VAL A 94 10.44 20.41 18.61
N LEU A 95 9.35 20.88 18.01
CA LEU A 95 8.85 22.25 18.20
C LEU A 95 8.40 22.49 19.65
N ASP A 96 7.65 21.58 20.26
CA ASP A 96 7.23 21.68 21.67
C ASP A 96 8.45 21.74 22.61
N LEU A 97 9.44 20.86 22.41
CA LEU A 97 10.68 20.88 23.18
C LEU A 97 11.41 22.22 23.08
N SER A 98 11.49 22.81 21.89
CA SER A 98 12.13 24.12 21.69
C SER A 98 11.40 25.24 22.45
N SER A 99 10.06 25.22 22.45
CA SER A 99 9.24 26.22 23.13
C SER A 99 9.39 26.12 24.66
N ARG A 100 9.41 24.89 25.19
CA ARG A 100 9.64 24.61 26.61
C ARG A 100 11.04 25.00 27.06
N PHE A 101 12.05 24.78 26.21
CA PHE A 101 13.43 25.20 26.49
C PHE A 101 13.54 26.73 26.57
N PHE A 102 12.90 27.45 25.64
CA PHE A 102 12.87 28.91 25.63
C PHE A 102 12.17 29.46 26.87
N LYS A 103 10.99 28.90 27.21
CA LYS A 103 10.21 29.28 28.39
C LYS A 103 10.99 29.01 29.69
N SER A 104 11.72 27.90 29.78
CA SER A 104 12.56 27.59 30.94
C SER A 104 13.76 28.53 31.08
N ARG A 105 14.35 28.97 29.97
CA ARG A 105 15.41 29.99 29.96
C ARG A 105 14.89 31.36 30.41
N GLU A 106 13.70 31.75 29.95
CA GLU A 106 13.08 33.03 30.29
C GLU A 106 12.68 33.09 31.78
N ILE A 107 12.15 31.99 32.34
CA ILE A 107 11.86 31.88 33.77
C ILE A 107 13.15 31.98 34.60
N LYS A 108 14.21 31.25 34.24
CA LYS A 108 15.52 31.33 34.93
C LYS A 108 16.13 32.73 34.90
N SER A 109 15.95 33.48 33.81
CA SER A 109 16.40 34.86 33.68
C SER A 109 15.62 35.81 34.63
N LYS A 110 14.30 35.64 34.74
CA LYS A 110 13.46 36.43 35.66
C LYS A 110 13.71 36.13 37.13
N THR A 111 13.97 34.88 37.51
CA THR A 111 14.32 34.53 38.89
C THR A 111 15.69 35.10 39.31
N PHE A 112 16.67 35.11 38.41
CA PHE A 112 17.99 35.70 38.68
C PHE A 112 17.92 37.23 38.94
N PHE A 113 16.91 37.92 38.39
CA PHE A 113 16.70 39.36 38.60
C PHE A 113 15.98 39.69 39.91
N LEU A 114 15.27 38.72 40.53
CA LEU A 114 14.52 38.93 41.78
C LEU A 114 15.34 38.59 43.04
N ASP A 115 16.36 37.74 42.92
CA ASP A 115 17.25 37.37 44.04
C ASP A 115 18.52 38.24 44.12
N GLY A 116 18.62 39.30 43.28
CA GLY A 116 19.79 40.17 43.14
C GLY A 116 19.59 41.63 43.56
N ALA A 117 18.53 41.95 44.30
CA ALA A 117 18.24 43.29 44.84
C ALA A 117 18.08 43.25 46.36
#